data_AF-A0A1I2ECS3-F1
#
_entry.id   AF-A0A1I2ECS3-F1
#
_cell.length_a   1.000
_cell.length_b   1.000
_cell.length_c   1.000
_cell.angle_alpha   90.00
_cell.angle_beta   90.00
_cell.angle_gamma   90.00
#
_symmetry.space_group_name_H-M   'P 1'
#
loop_
_entity.id
_entity.type
_entity.pdbx_description
1 polymer ?
#
loop_
_entity_poly.entity_id
_entity_poly.type
_entity_poly.pdbx_seq_one_letter_code
_entity_poly.pdbx_strand_id
1 'polypeptide(L)'
;MSQHEIEDTVADSVRLLHEHHRGDDHRDLFAALYAFQAEFDCGFTHGRVLEILLERRFTYRLPIDVHPLFAANRRAFKGAPPEEWRFVDTEVLCREPPDDRPLVGHENGYLLEGALYCDVGTPLWHELVAAGTLKGADAEPPRPPRIGAVALHVARAAEKVGDRELIAMWLSFGPRTLFPRTRRVRKGEVLATNPFTGEPIVAEEDRDLPVEPTAAELAADPDAVALRDLARRLDAKSELVHYDWRPPRELWSEAEAWLWD
;
A
#
# COMPACT_ATOMS: atom_id res chain seq x y z
N MET A 1 15.19 -9.34 -0.12
CA MET A 1 14.58 -10.55 -0.72
C MET A 1 13.16 -10.13 -0.98
N SER A 2 12.69 -10.17 -2.23
CA SER A 2 11.36 -9.68 -2.59
C SER A 2 10.29 -10.34 -1.71
N GLN A 3 9.38 -9.54 -1.16
CA GLN A 3 8.28 -10.02 -0.32
C GLN A 3 7.10 -10.44 -1.20
N HIS A 4 7.28 -11.55 -1.92
CA HIS A 4 6.30 -12.05 -2.89
C HIS A 4 4.91 -12.31 -2.28
N GLU A 5 4.82 -12.57 -0.99
CA GLU A 5 3.54 -12.75 -0.31
C GLU A 5 2.71 -11.48 -0.23
N ILE A 6 3.37 -10.34 0.00
CA ILE A 6 2.69 -9.03 0.03
C ILE A 6 2.22 -8.71 -1.38
N GLU A 7 3.06 -8.99 -2.38
CA GLU A 7 2.70 -8.85 -3.78
C GLU A 7 1.45 -9.66 -4.15
N ASP A 8 1.38 -10.92 -3.72
CA ASP A 8 0.24 -11.81 -3.96
C ASP A 8 -0.99 -11.35 -3.15
N THR A 9 -0.82 -11.02 -1.88
CA THR A 9 -1.90 -10.49 -1.03
C THR A 9 -2.56 -9.28 -1.65
N VAL A 10 -1.75 -8.33 -2.15
CA VAL A 10 -2.25 -7.11 -2.79
C VAL A 10 -2.94 -7.42 -4.13
N ALA A 11 -2.33 -8.26 -4.98
CA ALA A 11 -2.92 -8.62 -6.26
C ALA A 11 -4.25 -9.36 -6.11
N ASP A 12 -4.35 -10.31 -5.17
CA ASP A 12 -5.57 -11.07 -4.90
C ASP A 12 -6.65 -10.19 -4.24
N SER A 13 -6.24 -9.25 -3.38
CA SER A 13 -7.15 -8.24 -2.83
C SER A 13 -7.77 -7.38 -3.93
N VAL A 14 -6.99 -6.94 -4.92
CA VAL A 14 -7.51 -6.19 -6.08
C VAL A 14 -8.55 -7.00 -6.85
N ARG A 15 -8.27 -8.28 -7.13
CA ARG A 15 -9.20 -9.18 -7.84
C ARG A 15 -10.51 -9.35 -7.09
N LEU A 16 -10.46 -9.69 -5.81
CA LEU A 16 -11.67 -9.91 -5.01
C LEU A 16 -12.48 -8.65 -4.81
N LEU A 17 -11.84 -7.50 -4.56
CA LEU A 17 -12.54 -6.23 -4.46
C LEU A 17 -13.22 -5.89 -5.78
N HIS A 18 -12.55 -6.10 -6.91
CA HIS A 18 -13.15 -5.86 -8.23
C HIS A 18 -14.41 -6.71 -8.48
N GLU A 19 -14.39 -7.99 -8.12
CA GLU A 19 -15.48 -8.93 -8.37
C GLU A 19 -16.65 -8.76 -7.38
N HIS A 20 -16.34 -8.48 -6.11
CA HIS A 20 -17.30 -8.65 -5.03
C HIS A 20 -17.60 -7.38 -4.22
N HIS A 21 -16.91 -6.27 -4.47
CA HIS A 21 -17.19 -4.99 -3.83
C HIS A 21 -17.94 -4.06 -4.78
N ARG A 22 -19.09 -3.54 -4.32
CA ARG A 22 -20.01 -2.72 -5.14
C ARG A 22 -20.28 -1.32 -4.57
N GLY A 23 -19.67 -0.97 -3.43
CA GLY A 23 -20.08 0.18 -2.61
C GLY A 23 -19.13 1.38 -2.60
N ASP A 24 -17.81 1.15 -2.65
CA ASP A 24 -16.80 2.21 -2.56
C ASP A 24 -16.11 2.46 -3.92
N ASP A 25 -15.50 3.63 -4.08
CA ASP A 25 -14.61 3.88 -5.21
C ASP A 25 -13.39 2.96 -5.09
N HIS A 26 -13.29 1.97 -5.98
CA HIS A 26 -12.14 1.06 -6.04
C HIS A 26 -10.81 1.82 -6.15
N ARG A 27 -10.80 3.05 -6.68
CA ARG A 27 -9.58 3.88 -6.72
C ARG A 27 -9.01 4.15 -5.33
N ASP A 28 -9.87 4.42 -4.35
CA ASP A 28 -9.44 4.71 -2.97
C ASP A 28 -8.88 3.46 -2.31
N LEU A 29 -9.56 2.32 -2.50
CA LEU A 29 -9.11 1.03 -1.97
C LEU A 29 -7.79 0.60 -2.60
N PHE A 30 -7.66 0.72 -3.93
CA PHE A 30 -6.43 0.33 -4.64
C PHE A 30 -5.27 1.28 -4.28
N ALA A 31 -5.54 2.58 -4.13
CA ALA A 31 -4.53 3.53 -3.64
C ALA A 31 -4.00 3.12 -2.26
N ALA A 32 -4.87 2.71 -1.34
CA ALA A 32 -4.46 2.24 -0.03
C ALA A 32 -3.65 0.92 -0.10
N LEU A 33 -4.05 -0.02 -0.97
CA LEU A 33 -3.32 -1.29 -1.17
C LEU A 33 -1.90 -1.07 -1.72
N TYR A 34 -1.75 -0.21 -2.73
CA TYR A 34 -0.44 0.06 -3.32
C TYR A 34 0.43 0.95 -2.42
N ALA A 35 -0.16 1.87 -1.66
CA ALA A 35 0.56 2.59 -0.61
C ALA A 35 1.11 1.63 0.46
N PHE A 36 0.30 0.65 0.88
CA PHE A 36 0.73 -0.41 1.79
C PHE A 36 1.88 -1.24 1.18
N GLN A 37 1.76 -1.70 -0.07
CA GLN A 37 2.82 -2.46 -0.74
C GLN A 37 4.15 -1.69 -0.81
N ALA A 38 4.07 -0.37 -1.02
CA ALA A 38 5.26 0.49 -1.14
C ALA A 38 6.08 0.62 0.15
N GLU A 39 5.54 0.20 1.31
CA GLU A 39 6.28 0.15 2.58
C GLU A 39 7.24 -1.05 2.68
N PHE A 40 7.21 -1.97 1.70
CA PHE A 40 7.96 -3.21 1.71
C PHE A 40 8.86 -3.36 0.46
N ASP A 41 9.86 -4.24 0.55
CA ASP A 41 10.72 -4.66 -0.57
C ASP A 41 9.92 -5.55 -1.53
N CYS A 42 9.00 -4.94 -2.29
CA CYS A 42 8.12 -5.61 -3.25
C CYS A 42 8.48 -5.22 -4.69
N GLY A 43 8.33 -6.18 -5.59
CA GLY A 43 8.35 -5.95 -7.02
C GLY A 43 7.10 -5.21 -7.53
N PHE A 44 7.12 -4.91 -8.83
CA PHE A 44 6.00 -4.23 -9.50
C PHE A 44 4.87 -5.22 -9.82
N THR A 45 3.73 -5.06 -9.15
CA THR A 45 2.60 -6.02 -9.21
C THR A 45 1.47 -5.60 -10.13
N HIS A 46 1.46 -4.36 -10.61
CA HIS A 46 0.39 -3.83 -11.46
C HIS A 46 0.15 -4.72 -12.68
N GLY A 47 1.21 -5.26 -13.30
CA GLY A 47 1.09 -6.16 -14.45
C GLY A 47 0.23 -7.41 -14.19
N ARG A 48 0.11 -7.88 -12.93
CA ARG A 48 -0.72 -9.05 -12.56
C ARG A 48 -2.22 -8.77 -12.60
N VAL A 49 -2.62 -7.50 -12.54
CA VAL A 49 -4.01 -7.04 -12.40
C VAL A 49 -4.31 -5.80 -13.27
N LEU A 50 -3.47 -5.50 -14.26
CA LEU A 50 -3.48 -4.24 -15.01
C LEU A 50 -4.85 -3.93 -15.62
N GLU A 51 -5.50 -4.93 -16.22
CA GLU A 51 -6.84 -4.77 -16.81
C GLU A 51 -7.87 -4.27 -15.78
N ILE A 52 -7.81 -4.79 -14.55
CA ILE A 52 -8.68 -4.35 -13.46
C ILE A 52 -8.38 -2.90 -13.08
N LEU A 53 -7.09 -2.53 -13.00
CA LEU A 53 -6.68 -1.18 -12.64
C LEU A 53 -7.09 -0.15 -13.70
N LEU A 54 -7.03 -0.52 -14.98
CA LEU A 54 -7.52 0.29 -16.10
C LEU A 54 -9.04 0.44 -16.06
N GLU A 55 -9.78 -0.67 -15.90
CA GLU A 55 -11.25 -0.65 -15.85
C GLU A 55 -11.75 0.21 -14.68
N ARG A 56 -11.12 0.10 -13.52
CA ARG A 56 -11.48 0.87 -12.32
C ARG A 56 -10.88 2.27 -12.30
N ARG A 57 -10.17 2.70 -13.35
CA ARG A 57 -9.55 4.04 -13.48
C ARG A 57 -8.60 4.38 -12.33
N PHE A 58 -7.95 3.36 -11.77
CA PHE A 58 -6.83 3.53 -10.87
C PHE A 58 -5.56 3.82 -11.66
N THR A 59 -5.33 3.08 -12.75
CA THR A 59 -4.25 3.31 -13.71
C THR A 59 -4.83 3.89 -14.99
N TYR A 60 -4.10 4.81 -15.62
CA TYR A 60 -4.43 5.38 -16.91
C TYR A 60 -3.43 4.94 -17.96
N ARG A 61 -3.92 4.49 -19.13
CA ARG A 61 -3.12 4.26 -20.33
C ARG A 61 -3.24 5.47 -21.27
N LEU A 62 -2.12 6.10 -21.60
CA LEU A 62 -2.06 7.38 -22.30
C LEU A 62 -1.06 7.33 -23.46
N PRO A 63 -1.23 8.19 -24.49
CA PRO A 63 -0.19 8.42 -25.48
C PRO A 63 1.10 8.91 -24.80
N ILE A 64 2.27 8.41 -25.21
CA ILE A 64 3.54 8.78 -24.56
C ILE A 64 3.82 10.30 -24.64
N ASP A 65 3.37 10.95 -25.69
CA ASP A 65 3.64 12.36 -25.95
C ASP A 65 2.91 13.34 -25.01
N VAL A 66 1.98 12.84 -24.18
CA VAL A 66 1.37 13.64 -23.11
C VAL A 66 2.28 13.78 -21.88
N HIS A 67 3.33 12.96 -21.76
CA HIS A 67 4.27 13.08 -20.64
C HIS A 67 4.97 14.45 -20.70
N PRO A 68 5.00 15.24 -19.60
CA PRO A 68 5.57 16.60 -19.61
C PRO A 68 7.03 16.67 -20.10
N LEU A 69 7.82 15.64 -19.77
CA LEU A 69 9.21 15.50 -20.21
C LEU A 69 9.41 14.95 -21.64
N PHE A 70 8.36 14.52 -22.35
CA PHE A 70 8.50 13.85 -23.63
C PHE A 70 9.19 14.72 -24.70
N ALA A 71 8.78 15.98 -24.81
CA ALA A 71 9.29 16.88 -25.84
C ALA A 71 10.82 17.10 -25.72
N ALA A 72 11.31 17.24 -24.49
CA ALA A 72 12.73 17.41 -24.18
C ALA A 72 13.53 16.11 -24.30
N ASN A 73 12.90 14.95 -24.08
CA ASN A 73 13.59 13.67 -23.92
C ASN A 73 13.13 12.55 -24.89
N ARG A 74 12.69 12.90 -26.09
CA ARG A 74 12.12 11.94 -27.08
C ARG A 74 12.92 10.65 -27.26
N ARG A 75 14.27 10.72 -27.21
CA ARG A 75 15.14 9.54 -27.34
C ARG A 75 14.95 8.56 -26.17
N ALA A 76 14.84 9.07 -24.96
CA ALA A 76 14.64 8.26 -23.76
C ALA A 76 13.29 7.54 -23.79
N PHE A 77 12.26 8.12 -24.42
CA PHE A 77 10.94 7.50 -24.59
C PHE A 77 10.83 6.53 -25.79
N LYS A 78 11.70 6.65 -26.80
CA LYS A 78 11.71 5.79 -28.01
C LYS A 78 12.40 4.43 -27.84
N GLY A 79 13.01 4.17 -26.69
CA GLY A 79 13.97 3.08 -26.50
C GLY A 79 13.43 1.75 -25.96
N ALA A 80 12.16 1.66 -25.56
CA ALA A 80 11.63 0.40 -25.03
C ALA A 80 11.15 -0.50 -26.18
N PRO A 81 11.59 -1.77 -26.26
CA PRO A 81 10.90 -2.78 -27.05
C PRO A 81 9.41 -2.84 -26.63
N PRO A 82 8.47 -3.14 -27.55
CA PRO A 82 7.04 -3.20 -27.22
C PRO A 82 6.71 -4.16 -26.07
N GLU A 83 7.54 -5.19 -25.87
CA GLU A 83 7.28 -6.27 -24.92
C GLU A 83 7.93 -6.04 -23.54
N GLU A 84 8.66 -4.94 -23.33
CA GLU A 84 9.36 -4.66 -22.09
C GLU A 84 8.69 -3.51 -21.33
N TRP A 85 8.27 -3.78 -20.09
CA TRP A 85 7.83 -2.74 -19.18
C TRP A 85 9.04 -2.09 -18.52
N ARG A 86 8.97 -0.78 -18.26
CA ARG A 86 9.97 -0.09 -17.44
C ARG A 86 9.42 1.18 -16.82
N PHE A 87 9.97 1.56 -15.69
CA PHE A 87 9.71 2.87 -15.10
C PHE A 87 10.26 4.00 -15.96
N VAL A 88 9.58 5.14 -15.91
CA VAL A 88 10.08 6.39 -16.47
C VAL A 88 11.07 6.97 -15.44
N ASP A 89 12.34 6.62 -15.58
CA ASP A 89 13.36 7.02 -14.62
C ASP A 89 13.81 8.48 -14.85
N THR A 90 13.68 9.32 -13.82
CA THR A 90 14.19 10.68 -13.80
C THR A 90 15.71 10.76 -13.75
N GLU A 91 16.47 9.78 -13.26
CA GLU A 91 17.95 9.83 -13.34
C GLU A 91 18.45 9.74 -14.79
N VAL A 92 17.68 9.07 -15.65
CA VAL A 92 17.97 8.98 -17.09
C VAL A 92 17.44 10.22 -17.86
N LEU A 93 16.45 10.92 -17.31
CA LEU A 93 15.78 12.07 -17.94
C LEU A 93 16.24 13.44 -17.40
N CYS A 94 16.80 13.49 -16.20
CA CYS A 94 17.25 14.65 -15.46
C CYS A 94 18.66 14.35 -14.91
N ARG A 95 19.65 15.18 -15.28
CA ARG A 95 21.06 14.97 -14.92
C ARG A 95 21.36 15.06 -13.43
N GLU A 96 20.43 15.62 -12.64
CA GLU A 96 20.50 15.74 -11.18
C GLU A 96 19.07 15.64 -10.64
N PRO A 97 18.76 14.67 -9.74
CA PRO A 97 17.48 14.66 -9.05
C PRO A 97 17.40 15.88 -8.12
N PRO A 98 16.28 16.62 -8.08
CA PRO A 98 16.09 17.67 -7.09
C PRO A 98 15.85 17.03 -5.70
N ASP A 99 16.80 17.25 -4.80
CA ASP A 99 16.86 16.78 -3.40
C ASP A 99 17.16 15.28 -3.16
N ASP A 100 17.73 15.02 -1.99
CA ASP A 100 18.06 13.70 -1.38
C ASP A 100 16.83 12.79 -1.12
N ARG A 101 15.75 12.96 -1.88
CA ARG A 101 14.56 12.10 -1.80
C ARG A 101 14.82 10.83 -2.60
N PRO A 102 14.66 9.63 -2.01
CA PRO A 102 14.70 8.40 -2.77
C PRO A 102 13.60 8.44 -3.83
N LEU A 103 13.99 8.40 -5.11
CA LEU A 103 13.05 8.33 -6.23
C LEU A 103 12.29 7.01 -6.13
N VAL A 104 10.99 7.07 -5.86
CA VAL A 104 10.14 5.89 -5.95
C VAL A 104 9.80 5.70 -7.43
N GLY A 105 10.31 4.64 -8.06
CA GLY A 105 10.36 4.51 -9.52
C GLY A 105 9.04 4.69 -10.29
N HIS A 106 7.87 4.59 -9.66
CA HIS A 106 6.57 4.74 -10.31
C HIS A 106 6.02 6.18 -10.33
N GLU A 107 6.66 7.14 -9.65
CA GLU A 107 6.15 8.52 -9.52
C GLU A 107 5.99 9.26 -10.86
N ASN A 108 6.83 8.90 -11.84
CA ASN A 108 6.82 9.45 -13.20
C ASN A 108 6.11 8.53 -14.21
N GLY A 109 5.38 7.53 -13.72
CA GLY A 109 4.73 6.52 -14.55
C GLY A 109 5.69 5.47 -15.09
N TYR A 110 5.14 4.60 -15.92
CA TYR A 110 5.86 3.49 -16.55
C TYR A 110 5.45 3.35 -18.02
N LEU A 111 6.33 2.76 -18.81
CA LEU A 111 6.10 2.45 -20.20
C LEU A 111 5.84 0.97 -20.34
N LEU A 112 4.80 0.62 -21.10
CA LEU A 112 4.46 -0.75 -21.47
C LEU A 112 3.82 -0.69 -22.87
N GLU A 113 4.24 -1.54 -23.80
CA GLU A 113 3.66 -1.61 -25.15
C GLU A 113 3.58 -0.26 -25.90
N GLY A 114 4.59 0.58 -25.70
CA GLY A 114 4.64 1.90 -26.35
C GLY A 114 3.56 2.88 -25.88
N ALA A 115 2.92 2.63 -24.74
CA ALA A 115 2.03 3.58 -24.06
C ALA A 115 2.63 4.03 -22.73
N LEU A 116 2.22 5.22 -22.28
CA LEU A 116 2.50 5.73 -20.95
C LEU A 116 1.40 5.24 -20.00
N TYR A 117 1.81 4.73 -18.85
CA TYR A 117 0.92 4.38 -17.77
C TYR A 117 1.21 5.24 -16.55
N CYS A 118 0.15 5.62 -15.85
CA CYS A 118 0.23 6.48 -14.69
C CYS A 118 -0.87 6.10 -13.70
N ASP A 119 -0.48 5.88 -12.45
CA ASP A 119 -1.42 5.56 -11.39
C ASP A 119 -1.95 6.84 -10.74
N VAL A 120 -3.20 6.80 -10.32
CA VAL A 120 -3.87 7.92 -9.66
C VAL A 120 -3.11 8.35 -8.41
N GLY A 121 -2.98 9.68 -8.20
CA GLY A 121 -2.34 10.25 -7.01
C GLY A 121 -0.82 10.29 -7.08
N THR A 122 -0.20 9.74 -8.12
CA THR A 122 1.24 9.91 -8.38
C THR A 122 1.56 11.36 -8.78
N PRO A 123 2.81 11.82 -8.61
CA PRO A 123 3.25 13.12 -9.12
C PRO A 123 2.91 13.35 -10.60
N LEU A 124 3.16 12.37 -11.47
CA LEU A 124 2.77 12.47 -12.89
C LEU A 124 1.26 12.67 -13.06
N TRP A 125 0.42 11.96 -12.28
CA TRP A 125 -1.03 12.12 -12.36
C TRP A 125 -1.44 13.57 -12.04
N HIS A 126 -0.86 14.17 -11.00
CA HIS A 126 -1.09 15.57 -10.64
C HIS A 126 -0.69 16.53 -11.76
N GLU A 127 0.45 16.31 -12.41
CA GLU A 127 0.90 17.13 -13.55
C GLU A 127 -0.06 17.00 -14.74
N LEU A 128 -0.54 15.79 -15.03
CA LEU A 128 -1.50 15.53 -16.11
C LEU A 128 -2.87 16.15 -15.82
N VAL A 129 -3.31 16.20 -14.56
CA VAL A 129 -4.51 16.94 -14.14
C VAL A 129 -4.30 18.45 -14.34
N ALA A 130 -3.16 18.99 -13.88
CA ALA A 130 -2.85 20.42 -14.00
C ALA A 130 -2.75 20.88 -15.47
N ALA A 131 -2.22 20.04 -16.34
CA ALA A 131 -2.18 20.27 -17.79
C ALA A 131 -3.56 20.13 -18.47
N GLY A 132 -4.57 19.64 -17.76
CA GLY A 132 -5.89 19.36 -18.31
C GLY A 132 -5.92 18.15 -19.24
N THR A 133 -4.98 17.20 -19.11
CA THR A 133 -5.06 15.91 -19.80
C THR A 133 -6.10 15.02 -19.12
N LEU A 134 -6.09 14.96 -17.78
CA LEU A 134 -7.10 14.30 -16.97
C LEU A 134 -8.09 15.33 -16.42
N LYS A 135 -9.40 15.05 -16.47
CA LYS A 135 -10.48 16.01 -16.15
C LYS A 135 -11.66 15.35 -15.46
N GLY A 136 -12.53 16.17 -14.86
CA GLY A 136 -13.77 15.69 -14.24
C GLY A 136 -13.48 14.73 -13.09
N ALA A 137 -14.20 13.61 -13.03
CA ALA A 137 -14.00 12.58 -12.00
C ALA A 137 -12.58 12.00 -12.00
N ASP A 138 -11.89 12.00 -13.14
CA ASP A 138 -10.52 11.46 -13.27
C ASP A 138 -9.46 12.43 -12.74
N ALA A 139 -9.84 13.67 -12.45
CA ALA A 139 -9.02 14.68 -11.78
C ALA A 139 -9.28 14.77 -10.27
N GLU A 140 -10.23 13.99 -9.74
CA GLU A 140 -10.46 13.93 -8.30
C GLU A 140 -9.39 13.06 -7.64
N PRO A 141 -8.68 13.57 -6.60
CA PRO A 141 -7.65 12.81 -5.92
C PRO A 141 -8.26 11.68 -5.09
N PRO A 142 -7.57 10.53 -5.00
CA PRO A 142 -8.06 9.40 -4.21
C PRO A 142 -8.01 9.77 -2.72
N ARG A 143 -8.94 9.22 -1.95
CA ARG A 143 -9.07 9.39 -0.50
C ARG A 143 -8.91 8.02 0.15
N PRO A 144 -7.69 7.44 0.12
CA PRO A 144 -7.47 6.09 0.59
C PRO A 144 -7.92 5.93 2.05
N PRO A 145 -8.76 4.94 2.36
CA PRO A 145 -9.09 4.64 3.75
C PRO A 145 -7.88 4.05 4.47
N ARG A 146 -7.99 3.90 5.80
CA ARG A 146 -6.96 3.22 6.59
C ARG A 146 -6.83 1.78 6.13
N ILE A 147 -5.60 1.24 6.14
CA ILE A 147 -5.33 -0.11 5.64
C ILE A 147 -6.13 -1.20 6.39
N GLY A 148 -6.40 -1.04 7.70
CA GLY A 148 -7.28 -1.95 8.45
C GLY A 148 -8.74 -1.95 7.96
N ALA A 149 -9.26 -0.82 7.47
CA ALA A 149 -10.57 -0.77 6.84
C ALA A 149 -10.54 -1.48 5.47
N VAL A 150 -9.48 -1.29 4.68
CA VAL A 150 -9.27 -2.01 3.41
C VAL A 150 -9.23 -3.52 3.66
N ALA A 151 -8.47 -3.98 4.66
CA ALA A 151 -8.40 -5.38 5.06
C ALA A 151 -9.79 -5.93 5.42
N LEU A 152 -10.64 -5.14 6.08
CA LEU A 152 -12.04 -5.52 6.33
C LEU A 152 -12.87 -5.63 5.04
N HIS A 153 -12.70 -4.71 4.08
CA HIS A 153 -13.36 -4.80 2.78
C HIS A 153 -12.93 -6.05 2.00
N VAL A 154 -11.63 -6.35 2.00
CA VAL A 154 -11.08 -7.56 1.39
C VAL A 154 -11.64 -8.80 2.10
N ALA A 155 -11.63 -8.83 3.43
CA ALA A 155 -12.11 -9.97 4.20
C ALA A 155 -13.61 -10.25 3.96
N ARG A 156 -14.44 -9.21 3.80
CA ARG A 156 -15.85 -9.33 3.42
C ARG A 156 -16.04 -9.81 1.97
N ALA A 157 -15.12 -9.47 1.07
CA ALA A 157 -15.13 -9.99 -0.30
C ALA A 157 -14.71 -11.47 -0.32
N ALA A 158 -13.61 -11.80 0.36
CA ALA A 158 -13.08 -13.14 0.53
C ALA A 158 -14.09 -14.10 1.18
N GLU A 159 -14.85 -13.63 2.19
CA GLU A 159 -15.95 -14.40 2.79
C GLU A 159 -16.95 -14.92 1.76
N LYS A 160 -17.28 -14.13 0.73
CA LYS A 160 -18.29 -14.50 -0.27
C LYS A 160 -17.85 -15.67 -1.15
N VAL A 161 -16.54 -15.91 -1.26
CA VAL A 161 -15.94 -17.00 -2.03
C VAL A 161 -15.30 -18.08 -1.16
N GLY A 162 -15.36 -17.91 0.17
CA GLY A 162 -14.77 -18.84 1.13
C GLY A 162 -13.24 -18.80 1.21
N ASP A 163 -12.61 -17.70 0.80
CA ASP A 163 -11.15 -17.54 0.83
C ASP A 163 -10.67 -17.16 2.23
N ARG A 164 -10.49 -18.18 3.07
CA ARG A 164 -10.01 -18.04 4.45
C ARG A 164 -8.52 -17.72 4.52
N GLU A 165 -7.76 -18.16 3.52
CA GLU A 165 -6.31 -17.94 3.46
C GLU A 165 -6.01 -16.45 3.32
N LEU A 166 -6.65 -15.73 2.40
CA LEU A 166 -6.43 -14.30 2.25
C LEU A 166 -6.84 -13.49 3.49
N ILE A 167 -7.91 -13.91 4.19
CA ILE A 167 -8.29 -13.31 5.47
C ILE A 167 -7.18 -13.51 6.51
N ALA A 168 -6.62 -14.72 6.59
CA ALA A 168 -5.53 -15.05 7.49
C ALA A 168 -4.25 -14.27 7.15
N MET A 169 -3.92 -14.14 5.87
CA MET A 169 -2.78 -13.35 5.39
C MET A 169 -2.88 -11.88 5.81
N TRP A 170 -4.05 -11.24 5.62
CA TRP A 170 -4.25 -9.86 6.08
C TRP A 170 -4.08 -9.72 7.59
N LEU A 171 -4.62 -10.66 8.37
CA LEU A 171 -4.45 -10.63 9.82
C LEU A 171 -2.98 -10.83 10.25
N SER A 172 -2.20 -11.62 9.50
CA SER A 172 -0.79 -11.92 9.80
C SER A 172 0.08 -10.67 9.93
N PHE A 173 -0.26 -9.58 9.24
CA PHE A 173 0.44 -8.30 9.36
C PHE A 173 0.33 -7.64 10.74
N GLY A 174 -0.62 -8.07 11.56
CA GLY A 174 -0.73 -7.67 12.96
C GLY A 174 -1.34 -6.28 13.18
N PRO A 175 -1.62 -5.95 14.45
CA PRO A 175 -2.37 -4.75 14.82
C PRO A 175 -1.61 -3.46 14.51
N ARG A 176 -0.29 -3.45 14.67
CA ARG A 176 0.56 -2.29 14.37
C ARG A 176 0.47 -1.86 12.91
N THR A 177 0.40 -2.83 12.00
CA THR A 177 0.34 -2.59 10.55
C THR A 177 -1.08 -2.24 10.12
N LEU A 178 -2.08 -2.99 10.58
CA LEU A 178 -3.47 -2.79 10.17
C LEU A 178 -4.10 -1.53 10.78
N PHE A 179 -3.72 -1.19 12.00
CA PHE A 179 -4.29 -0.07 12.76
C PHE A 179 -3.17 0.83 13.28
N PRO A 180 -2.38 1.45 12.37
CA PRO A 180 -1.20 2.21 12.75
C PRO A 180 -1.59 3.38 13.64
N ARG A 181 -0.79 3.61 14.68
CA ARG A 181 -0.92 4.72 15.61
C ARG A 181 0.38 5.49 15.67
N THR A 182 0.27 6.78 15.88
CA THR A 182 1.41 7.65 16.13
C THR A 182 1.25 8.32 17.49
N ARG A 183 2.39 8.48 18.17
CA ARG A 183 2.49 9.25 19.40
C ARG A 183 3.47 10.39 19.16
N ARG A 184 3.03 11.62 19.43
CA ARG A 184 3.92 12.77 19.44
C ARG A 184 4.87 12.64 20.62
N VAL A 185 6.17 12.54 20.33
CA VAL A 185 7.23 12.61 21.34
C VAL A 185 7.90 13.96 21.29
N ARG A 186 8.35 14.43 22.46
CA ARG A 186 9.03 15.73 22.58
C ARG A 186 10.52 15.53 22.76
N LYS A 187 11.30 16.48 22.25
CA LYS A 187 12.73 16.57 22.50
C LYS A 187 13.01 16.49 24.01
N GLY A 188 13.94 15.62 24.40
CA GLY A 188 14.30 15.38 25.80
C GLY A 188 13.47 14.30 26.50
N GLU A 189 12.42 13.77 25.86
CA GLU A 189 11.63 12.66 26.42
C GLU A 189 12.40 11.33 26.34
N VAL A 190 12.39 10.55 27.43
CA VAL A 190 12.99 9.21 27.46
C VAL A 190 12.06 8.23 26.73
N LEU A 191 12.54 7.64 25.64
CA LEU A 191 11.81 6.71 24.78
C LEU A 191 11.92 5.27 25.27
N ALA A 192 13.10 4.87 25.72
CA ALA A 192 13.41 3.52 26.20
C ALA A 192 14.71 3.55 27.02
N THR A 193 15.08 2.40 27.57
CA THR A 193 16.40 2.18 28.18
C THR A 193 17.21 1.26 27.29
N ASN A 194 18.46 1.62 26.98
CA ASN A 194 19.34 0.78 26.20
C ASN A 194 19.63 -0.52 26.97
N PRO A 195 19.31 -1.70 26.41
CA PRO A 195 19.45 -2.97 27.13
C PRO A 195 20.91 -3.38 27.36
N PHE A 196 21.88 -2.78 26.65
CA PHE A 196 23.31 -3.09 26.76
C PHE A 196 24.05 -2.13 27.69
N THR A 197 23.66 -0.85 27.75
CA THR A 197 24.36 0.18 28.54
C THR A 197 23.59 0.62 29.78
N GLY A 198 22.27 0.40 29.83
CA GLY A 198 21.39 0.93 30.88
C GLY A 198 21.10 2.43 30.75
N GLU A 199 21.65 3.10 29.76
CA GLU A 199 21.44 4.53 29.53
C GLU A 199 20.07 4.82 28.93
N PRO A 200 19.44 5.97 29.24
CA PRO A 200 18.19 6.37 28.63
C PRO A 200 18.39 6.70 27.15
N ILE A 201 17.53 6.16 26.29
CA ILE A 201 17.38 6.56 24.90
C ILE A 201 16.42 7.76 24.89
N VAL A 202 16.91 8.93 24.50
CA VAL A 202 16.16 10.19 24.58
C VAL A 202 15.85 10.72 23.18
N ALA A 203 14.65 11.28 22.99
CA ALA A 203 14.30 11.93 21.73
C ALA A 203 15.13 13.21 21.51
N GLU A 204 15.79 13.30 20.36
CA GLU A 204 16.64 14.46 20.00
C GLU A 204 15.84 15.65 19.44
N GLU A 205 14.64 15.38 18.95
CA GLU A 205 13.72 16.34 18.35
C GLU A 205 12.26 15.93 18.58
N ASP A 206 11.35 16.89 18.36
CA ASP A 206 9.92 16.62 18.38
C ASP A 206 9.52 15.88 17.09
N ARG A 207 8.96 14.68 17.23
CA ARG A 207 8.51 13.90 16.08
C ARG A 207 7.34 12.99 16.45
N ASP A 208 6.66 12.50 15.44
CA ASP A 208 5.63 11.49 15.61
C ASP A 208 6.26 10.11 15.45
N LEU A 209 6.15 9.28 16.48
CA LEU A 209 6.68 7.92 16.47
C LEU A 209 5.55 6.92 16.25
N PRO A 210 5.75 5.89 15.41
CA PRO A 210 4.81 4.78 15.32
C PRO A 210 4.78 4.05 16.66
N VAL A 211 3.58 3.82 17.17
CA VAL A 211 3.31 3.04 18.38
C VAL A 211 2.29 1.95 18.06
N GLU A 212 2.37 0.85 18.78
CA GLU A 212 1.37 -0.20 18.68
C GLU A 212 0.06 0.27 19.34
N PRO A 213 -1.11 0.03 18.71
CA PRO A 213 -2.39 0.29 19.35
C PRO A 213 -2.57 -0.60 20.59
N THR A 214 -3.23 -0.10 21.62
CA THR A 214 -3.60 -0.92 22.78
C THR A 214 -4.80 -1.82 22.46
N ALA A 215 -4.97 -2.91 23.22
CA ALA A 215 -6.16 -3.77 23.11
C ALA A 215 -7.47 -3.00 23.31
N ALA A 216 -7.47 -1.99 24.21
CA ALA A 216 -8.63 -1.14 24.45
C ALA A 216 -8.94 -0.22 23.27
N GLU A 217 -7.92 0.34 22.61
CA GLU A 217 -8.11 1.13 21.39
C GLU A 217 -8.65 0.27 20.25
N LEU A 218 -8.09 -0.95 20.06
CA LEU A 218 -8.60 -1.89 19.05
C LEU A 218 -10.06 -2.29 19.34
N ALA A 219 -10.41 -2.52 20.61
CA ALA A 219 -11.80 -2.82 21.00
C ALA A 219 -12.76 -1.64 20.77
N ALA A 220 -12.26 -0.41 20.71
CA ALA A 220 -13.04 0.78 20.42
C ALA A 220 -13.13 1.10 18.92
N ASP A 221 -12.29 0.48 18.08
CA ASP A 221 -12.28 0.67 16.64
C ASP A 221 -13.26 -0.30 15.95
N PRO A 222 -14.35 0.20 15.33
CA PRO A 222 -15.36 -0.67 14.73
C PRO A 222 -14.83 -1.53 13.58
N ASP A 223 -13.82 -1.06 12.85
CA ASP A 223 -13.24 -1.83 11.74
C ASP A 223 -12.40 -3.00 12.29
N ALA A 224 -11.64 -2.76 13.36
CA ALA A 224 -10.84 -3.78 14.02
C ALA A 224 -11.72 -4.88 14.64
N VAL A 225 -12.80 -4.49 15.33
CA VAL A 225 -13.76 -5.43 15.91
C VAL A 225 -14.41 -6.27 14.81
N ALA A 226 -14.89 -5.62 13.75
CA ALA A 226 -15.54 -6.33 12.64
C ALA A 226 -14.60 -7.30 11.92
N LEU A 227 -13.35 -6.92 11.70
CA LEU A 227 -12.33 -7.79 11.08
C LEU A 227 -12.03 -9.00 11.96
N ARG A 228 -11.80 -8.78 13.26
CA ARG A 228 -11.55 -9.84 14.24
C ARG A 228 -12.71 -10.83 14.32
N ASP A 229 -13.94 -10.33 14.42
CA ASP A 229 -15.14 -11.16 14.54
C ASP A 229 -15.40 -11.97 13.28
N LEU A 230 -15.19 -11.38 12.10
CA LEU A 230 -15.29 -12.09 10.82
C LEU A 230 -14.28 -13.25 10.77
N ALA A 231 -13.01 -12.99 11.10
CA ALA A 231 -11.98 -14.00 11.04
C ALA A 231 -12.21 -15.15 12.04
N ARG A 232 -12.69 -14.83 13.25
CA ARG A 232 -13.11 -15.85 14.24
C ARG A 232 -14.27 -16.70 13.73
N ARG A 233 -15.30 -16.06 13.18
CA ARG A 233 -16.50 -16.75 12.69
C ARG A 233 -16.21 -17.71 11.54
N LEU A 234 -15.25 -17.35 10.68
CA LEU A 234 -14.84 -18.18 9.54
C LEU A 234 -13.71 -19.16 9.87
N ASP A 235 -13.23 -19.15 11.12
CA ASP A 235 -12.07 -19.93 11.57
C ASP A 235 -10.80 -19.68 10.73
N ALA A 236 -10.66 -18.47 10.16
CA ALA A 236 -9.54 -18.13 9.29
C ALA A 236 -8.18 -18.20 10.02
N LYS A 237 -8.18 -18.04 11.35
CA LYS A 237 -6.97 -18.11 12.18
C LYS A 237 -6.33 -19.50 12.22
N SER A 238 -7.09 -20.55 11.89
CA SER A 238 -6.61 -21.93 11.81
C SER A 238 -5.86 -22.22 10.51
N GLU A 239 -5.95 -21.34 9.52
CA GLU A 239 -5.28 -21.52 8.24
C GLU A 239 -3.76 -21.42 8.41
N LEU A 240 -3.06 -22.33 7.72
CA LEU A 240 -1.61 -22.27 7.58
C LEU A 240 -1.30 -21.36 6.40
N VAL A 241 -1.02 -20.09 6.69
CA VAL A 241 -0.48 -19.18 5.69
C VAL A 241 0.97 -19.54 5.38
N HIS A 242 1.36 -19.46 4.11
CA HIS A 242 2.71 -19.83 3.68
C HIS A 242 3.79 -19.04 4.44
N TYR A 243 3.49 -17.80 4.81
CA TYR A 243 4.31 -16.95 5.65
C TYR A 243 3.50 -16.42 6.81
N ASP A 244 3.72 -17.07 7.94
CA ASP A 244 3.08 -16.70 9.17
C ASP A 244 3.92 -15.63 9.88
N TRP A 245 3.56 -14.37 9.67
CA TRP A 245 4.18 -13.23 10.35
C TRP A 245 3.78 -13.11 11.82
N ARG A 246 2.94 -14.01 12.34
CA ARG A 246 2.61 -14.05 13.77
C ARG A 246 3.86 -14.39 14.58
N PRO A 247 4.21 -13.57 15.59
CA PRO A 247 5.21 -14.00 16.56
C PRO A 247 4.70 -15.24 17.33
N PRO A 248 5.59 -16.04 17.93
CA PRO A 248 5.21 -17.04 18.92
C PRO A 248 4.28 -16.45 19.99
N ARG A 249 3.29 -17.23 20.46
CA ARG A 249 2.24 -16.75 21.37
C ARG A 249 2.79 -16.13 22.65
N GLU A 250 3.90 -16.65 23.14
CA GLU A 250 4.61 -16.15 24.33
C GLU A 250 5.23 -14.76 24.14
N LEU A 251 5.36 -14.29 22.89
CA LEU A 251 5.85 -12.95 22.54
C LEU A 251 4.72 -11.99 22.19
N TRP A 252 3.45 -12.43 22.24
CA TRP A 252 2.33 -11.57 21.86
C TRP A 252 2.19 -10.37 22.79
N SER A 253 2.08 -9.19 22.20
CA SER A 253 1.58 -8.00 22.89
C SER A 253 0.12 -8.21 23.31
N GLU A 254 -0.40 -7.36 24.21
CA GLU A 254 -1.84 -7.37 24.54
C GLU A 254 -2.71 -7.12 23.29
N ALA A 255 -2.21 -6.33 22.34
CA ALA A 255 -2.90 -6.01 21.11
C ALA A 255 -2.90 -7.19 20.12
N GLU A 256 -1.78 -7.90 20.01
CA GLU A 256 -1.68 -9.13 19.22
C GLU A 256 -2.57 -10.22 19.81
N ALA A 257 -2.50 -10.43 21.14
CA ALA A 257 -3.40 -11.35 21.82
C ALA A 257 -4.86 -10.95 21.61
N TRP A 258 -5.20 -9.67 21.66
CA TRP A 258 -6.55 -9.22 21.34
C TRP A 258 -6.92 -9.52 19.89
N LEU A 259 -6.06 -9.31 18.91
CA LEU A 259 -6.40 -9.58 17.51
C LEU A 259 -6.57 -11.09 17.25
N TRP A 260 -5.71 -11.92 17.86
CA TRP A 260 -5.58 -13.35 17.58
C TRP A 260 -6.38 -14.28 18.49
N ASP A 261 -6.60 -13.94 19.76
CA ASP A 261 -7.61 -14.63 20.57
C ASP A 261 -9.01 -14.34 19.99
#